data_AF-A0A968PC64-F1
#
_entry.id   AF-A0A968PC64-F1
#
_cell.length_a   1.000
_cell.length_b   1.000
_cell.length_c   1.000
_cell.angle_alpha   90.00
_cell.angle_beta   90.00
_cell.angle_gamma   90.00
#
_symmetry.space_group_name_H-M   'P 1'
#
loop_
_entity.id
_entity.type
_entity.pdbx_description
1 polymer ?
#
loop_
_entity_poly.entity_id
_entity_poly.type
_entity_poly.pdbx_seq_one_letter_code
_entity_poly.pdbx_strand_id
1 'polypeptide(L)'
;MCLVVAKKARCESGDGWWFSHQAAEGDGAGHAYWGEHGLDLQRYYMIVCLLYGSDPEAYREFADDAELPAERQQDCPAEFEQVARSWGVLLDQHIDQTGNAGSSVSVIYGDAPGNLQGMRDIIEAPDSST
;
A
#
# COMPACT_ATOMS: atom_id res chain seq x y z
N MET A 1 -13.66 -0.85 -1.44
CA MET A 1 -13.16 -1.88 -0.48
C MET A 1 -12.32 -2.94 -1.22
N CYS A 2 -11.08 -3.21 -0.82
CA CYS A 2 -10.22 -4.23 -1.45
C CYS A 2 -10.58 -5.64 -0.97
N LEU A 3 -11.66 -6.21 -1.52
CA LEU A 3 -12.41 -7.37 -1.01
C LEU A 3 -11.70 -8.76 -1.10
N VAL A 4 -10.43 -8.83 -1.50
CA VAL A 4 -9.68 -10.10 -1.64
C VAL A 4 -8.41 -10.03 -0.81
N VAL A 5 -8.09 -11.06 0.00
CA VAL A 5 -6.95 -11.08 0.96
C VAL A 5 -5.62 -10.58 0.34
N ALA A 6 -5.21 -11.12 -0.81
CA ALA A 6 -3.97 -10.70 -1.49
C ALA A 6 -4.03 -9.28 -2.12
N LYS A 7 -5.23 -8.71 -2.22
CA LYS A 7 -5.47 -7.33 -2.68
C LYS A 7 -5.63 -6.38 -1.49
N LYS A 8 -6.15 -6.84 -0.34
CA LYS A 8 -6.28 -6.09 0.91
C LYS A 8 -4.93 -5.63 1.45
N ALA A 9 -3.97 -6.55 1.61
CA ALA A 9 -2.62 -6.21 2.09
C ALA A 9 -1.90 -5.13 1.24
N ARG A 10 -2.22 -5.10 -0.06
CA ARG A 10 -1.71 -4.10 -0.99
C ARG A 10 -2.36 -2.73 -0.78
N CYS A 11 -3.66 -2.67 -0.52
CA CYS A 11 -4.36 -1.42 -0.20
C CYS A 11 -4.00 -0.89 1.20
N GLU A 12 -3.83 -1.76 2.19
CA GLU A 12 -3.33 -1.40 3.52
C GLU A 12 -1.98 -0.68 3.48
N SER A 13 -1.13 -1.04 2.52
CA SER A 13 0.14 -0.33 2.29
C SER A 13 -0.07 1.12 1.85
N GLY A 14 -1.15 1.41 1.11
CA GLY A 14 -1.56 2.78 0.78
C GLY A 14 -2.15 3.49 2.01
N ASP A 15 -3.10 2.86 2.69
CA ASP A 15 -3.77 3.41 3.87
C ASP A 15 -2.77 3.83 4.97
N GLY A 16 -1.69 3.05 5.14
CA GLY A 16 -0.62 3.40 6.08
C GLY A 16 -0.01 4.80 5.84
N TRP A 17 0.23 5.18 4.58
CA TRP A 17 0.74 6.52 4.25
C TRP A 17 -0.31 7.61 4.41
N TRP A 18 -1.58 7.30 4.18
CA TRP A 18 -2.68 8.22 4.48
C TRP A 18 -2.78 8.50 5.99
N PHE A 19 -2.70 7.46 6.82
CA PHE A 19 -2.72 7.62 8.27
C PHE A 19 -1.49 8.34 8.82
N SER A 20 -0.29 8.07 8.27
CA SER A 20 0.92 8.80 8.68
C SER A 20 0.85 10.28 8.31
N HIS A 21 0.30 10.60 7.13
CA HIS A 21 0.00 11.98 6.73
C HIS A 21 -0.94 12.67 7.73
N GLN A 22 -2.08 12.05 8.09
CA GLN A 22 -3.02 12.62 9.04
C GLN A 22 -2.40 12.83 10.44
N ALA A 23 -1.57 11.89 10.91
CA ALA A 23 -0.86 12.04 12.16
C ALA A 23 0.08 13.25 12.14
N ALA A 24 0.82 13.46 11.03
CA ALA A 24 1.72 14.58 10.87
C ALA A 24 1.00 15.94 10.79
N GLU A 25 -0.19 16.01 10.17
CA GLU A 25 -1.00 17.23 10.16
C GLU A 25 -1.54 17.60 11.55
N GLY A 26 -1.88 16.61 12.37
CA GLY A 26 -2.40 16.81 13.73
C GLY A 26 -1.41 17.49 14.69
N ASP A 27 -0.11 17.39 14.42
CA ASP A 27 0.96 17.97 15.26
C ASP A 27 1.17 19.49 15.03
N GLY A 28 0.46 20.10 14.06
CA GLY A 28 0.49 21.55 13.80
C GLY A 28 1.82 22.09 13.26
N ALA A 29 2.85 21.26 13.17
CA ALA A 29 4.05 21.52 12.41
C ALA A 29 3.74 21.22 10.94
N GLY A 30 3.52 22.25 10.13
CA GLY A 30 3.37 22.07 8.68
C GLY A 30 4.50 21.20 8.10
N HIS A 31 4.26 20.53 6.96
CA HIS A 31 5.16 19.50 6.43
C HIS A 31 6.62 19.94 6.40
N ALA A 32 7.43 19.36 7.27
CA ALA A 32 8.88 19.49 7.20
C ALA A 32 9.36 18.67 6.01
N TYR A 33 9.55 19.30 4.85
CA TYR A 33 9.99 18.63 3.61
C TYR A 33 11.31 17.85 3.76
N TRP A 34 12.13 18.20 4.76
CA TRP A 34 13.38 17.51 5.11
C TRP A 34 13.22 16.43 6.17
N GLY A 35 12.05 16.33 6.80
CA GLY A 35 11.72 15.31 7.78
C GLY A 35 11.38 13.97 7.12
N GLU A 36 11.59 12.88 7.84
CA GLU A 36 11.30 11.52 7.36
C GLU A 36 9.84 11.35 6.90
N HIS A 37 8.93 12.15 7.48
CA HIS A 37 7.49 12.16 7.26
C HIS A 37 6.99 13.32 6.36
N GLY A 38 7.90 14.03 5.67
CA GLY A 38 7.57 15.30 5.00
C GLY A 38 6.65 15.23 3.78
N LEU A 39 6.38 14.05 3.21
CA LEU A 39 5.69 13.91 1.91
C LEU A 39 4.77 12.67 1.83
N ASP A 40 4.16 12.30 2.95
CA ASP A 40 3.38 11.05 3.04
C ASP A 40 2.17 11.02 2.11
N LEU A 41 1.50 12.16 1.91
CA LEU A 41 0.41 12.25 0.94
C LEU A 41 0.87 12.02 -0.52
N GLN A 42 2.09 12.43 -0.87
CA GLN A 42 2.64 12.16 -2.21
C GLN A 42 2.96 10.67 -2.37
N ARG A 43 3.47 10.02 -1.32
CA ARG A 43 3.72 8.57 -1.30
C ARG A 43 2.41 7.77 -1.40
N TYR A 44 1.38 8.22 -0.70
CA TYR A 44 0.03 7.67 -0.81
C TYR A 44 -0.43 7.65 -2.27
N TYR A 45 -0.46 8.80 -2.94
CA TYR A 45 -0.92 8.88 -4.33
C TYR A 45 -0.03 8.10 -5.33
N MET A 46 1.27 8.02 -5.07
CA MET A 46 2.16 7.13 -5.83
C MET A 46 1.73 5.67 -5.70
N ILE A 47 1.48 5.20 -4.48
CA ILE A 47 1.07 3.81 -4.22
C ILE A 47 -0.31 3.52 -4.81
N VAL A 48 -1.29 4.41 -4.61
CA VAL A 48 -2.62 4.28 -5.23
C VAL A 48 -2.49 4.12 -6.74
N CYS A 49 -1.64 4.93 -7.39
CA CYS A 49 -1.39 4.84 -8.82
C CYS A 49 -0.72 3.52 -9.23
N LEU A 50 0.28 3.05 -8.49
CA LEU A 50 0.93 1.76 -8.77
C LEU A 50 -0.04 0.57 -8.59
N LEU A 51 -0.92 0.62 -7.59
CA LEU A 51 -1.97 -0.38 -7.39
C LEU A 51 -2.94 -0.36 -8.57
N TYR A 52 -3.51 0.81 -8.89
CA TYR A 52 -4.41 0.96 -10.04
C TYR A 52 -3.78 0.49 -11.34
N GLY A 53 -2.54 0.89 -11.63
CA GLY A 53 -1.81 0.49 -12.83
C GLY A 53 -1.55 -1.01 -12.92
N SER A 54 -1.47 -1.72 -11.78
CA SER A 54 -1.25 -3.17 -11.74
C SER A 54 -2.48 -4.01 -12.09
N ASP A 55 -3.67 -3.53 -11.73
CA ASP A 55 -4.96 -4.20 -11.96
C ASP A 55 -6.09 -3.15 -11.87
N PRO A 56 -6.37 -2.40 -12.96
CA PRO A 56 -7.33 -1.31 -12.96
C PRO A 56 -8.76 -1.75 -12.62
N GLU A 57 -9.11 -3.01 -12.87
CA GLU A 57 -10.42 -3.56 -12.50
C GLU A 57 -10.51 -3.73 -10.99
N ALA A 58 -9.46 -4.26 -10.36
CA ALA A 58 -9.52 -4.57 -8.94
C ALA A 58 -9.29 -3.38 -8.00
N TYR A 59 -8.60 -2.34 -8.45
CA TYR A 59 -8.26 -1.18 -7.62
C TYR A 59 -9.00 0.10 -8.02
N ARG A 60 -9.99 0.02 -8.92
CA ARG A 60 -10.79 1.17 -9.32
C ARG A 60 -11.43 1.88 -8.13
N GLU A 61 -12.17 1.13 -7.32
CA GLU A 61 -12.88 1.70 -6.17
C GLU A 61 -11.89 2.33 -5.17
N PHE A 62 -10.73 1.70 -4.94
CA PHE A 62 -9.70 2.28 -4.07
C PHE A 62 -9.10 3.58 -4.64
N ALA A 63 -8.88 3.65 -5.96
CA ALA A 63 -8.42 4.87 -6.61
C ALA A 63 -9.48 5.98 -6.61
N ASP A 64 -10.76 5.62 -6.76
CA ASP A 64 -11.88 6.54 -6.69
C ASP A 64 -12.08 7.07 -5.26
N ASP A 65 -12.01 6.20 -4.24
CA ASP A 65 -12.07 6.55 -2.81
C ASP A 65 -10.90 7.45 -2.40
N ALA A 66 -9.72 7.24 -3.00
CA ALA A 66 -8.55 8.09 -2.84
C ALA A 66 -8.67 9.45 -3.55
N GLU A 67 -9.72 9.67 -4.33
CA GLU A 67 -9.92 10.82 -5.20
C GLU A 67 -8.79 11.01 -6.23
N LEU A 68 -8.20 9.92 -6.72
CA LEU A 68 -7.16 9.96 -7.75
C LEU A 68 -7.78 10.42 -9.08
N PRO A 69 -7.37 11.57 -9.66
CA PRO A 69 -8.01 12.12 -10.86
C PRO A 69 -7.97 11.15 -12.04
N ALA A 70 -9.04 11.10 -12.85
CA ALA A 70 -9.12 10.22 -14.01
C ALA A 70 -8.02 10.46 -15.05
N GLU A 71 -7.51 11.69 -15.17
CA GLU A 71 -6.33 12.00 -15.98
C GLU A 71 -5.08 11.28 -15.44
N ARG A 72 -4.88 11.29 -14.12
CA ARG A 72 -3.77 10.62 -13.47
C ARG A 72 -3.87 9.09 -13.59
N GLN A 73 -5.07 8.54 -13.47
CA GLN A 73 -5.33 7.11 -13.65
C GLN A 73 -4.90 6.59 -15.03
N GLN A 74 -4.91 7.43 -16.08
CA GLN A 74 -4.50 7.03 -17.43
C GLN A 74 -3.00 6.74 -17.54
N ASP A 75 -2.17 7.43 -16.76
CA ASP A 75 -0.71 7.25 -16.77
C ASP A 75 -0.26 6.04 -15.92
N CYS A 76 -1.07 5.67 -14.93
CA CYS A 76 -0.72 4.67 -13.92
C CYS A 76 -0.30 3.30 -14.47
N PRO A 77 -0.94 2.72 -15.51
CA PRO A 77 -0.48 1.45 -16.09
C PRO A 77 0.95 1.53 -16.64
N ALA A 78 1.30 2.61 -17.33
CA ALA A 78 2.64 2.79 -17.87
C ALA A 78 3.69 2.99 -16.76
N GLU A 79 3.33 3.70 -15.69
CA GLU A 79 4.19 3.87 -14.51
C GLU A 79 4.40 2.55 -13.76
N PHE A 80 3.32 1.80 -13.53
CA PHE A 80 3.39 0.46 -12.93
C PHE A 80 4.33 -0.44 -13.73
N GLU A 81 4.17 -0.49 -15.05
CA GLU A 81 5.05 -1.28 -15.91
C GLU A 81 6.52 -0.83 -15.83
N GLN A 82 6.79 0.48 -15.76
CA GLN A 82 8.14 0.99 -15.61
C GLN A 82 8.77 0.54 -14.29
N VAL A 83 8.04 0.66 -13.18
CA VAL A 83 8.51 0.25 -11.85
C VAL A 83 8.68 -1.27 -11.79
N ALA A 84 7.70 -2.02 -12.27
CA ALA A 84 7.74 -3.49 -12.30
C ALA A 84 8.92 -4.01 -13.12
N ARG A 85 9.21 -3.42 -14.29
CA ARG A 85 10.39 -3.76 -15.09
C ARG A 85 11.68 -3.43 -14.35
N SER A 86 11.77 -2.24 -13.78
CA SER A 86 12.98 -1.79 -13.07
C SER A 86 13.30 -2.71 -11.89
N TRP A 87 12.29 -3.11 -11.14
CA TRP A 87 12.44 -4.04 -10.01
C TRP A 87 12.71 -5.47 -10.48
N GLY A 88 12.00 -5.93 -11.51
CA GLY A 88 12.18 -7.25 -12.10
C GLY A 88 13.61 -7.49 -12.57
N VAL A 89 14.22 -6.52 -13.26
CA VAL A 89 15.62 -6.61 -13.72
C VAL A 89 16.60 -6.80 -12.56
N LEU A 90 16.37 -6.12 -11.43
CA LEU A 90 17.23 -6.26 -10.25
C LEU A 90 17.04 -7.60 -9.55
N LEU A 91 15.81 -8.12 -9.53
CA LEU A 91 15.48 -9.35 -8.81
C LEU A 91 15.69 -10.62 -9.63
N ASP A 92 15.75 -10.55 -10.95
CA ASP A 92 15.80 -11.72 -11.84
C ASP A 92 16.96 -12.67 -11.54
N GLN A 93 18.11 -12.11 -11.10
CA GLN A 93 19.31 -12.87 -10.70
C GLN A 93 19.25 -13.46 -9.29
N HIS A 94 18.22 -13.11 -8.52
CA HIS A 94 18.10 -13.40 -7.09
C HIS A 94 16.81 -14.15 -6.73
N ILE A 95 15.86 -14.26 -7.64
CA ILE A 95 14.65 -15.06 -7.48
C ILE A 95 14.92 -16.49 -7.96
N ASP A 96 14.47 -17.48 -7.16
CA ASP A 96 14.48 -18.87 -7.57
C ASP A 96 13.49 -19.09 -8.74
N GLN A 97 14.04 -19.24 -9.95
CA GLN A 97 13.25 -19.45 -11.17
C GLN A 97 12.73 -20.88 -11.33
N THR A 98 13.05 -21.80 -10.41
CA THR A 98 12.67 -23.22 -10.51
C THR A 98 11.21 -23.50 -10.12
N GLY A 99 10.47 -22.50 -9.64
CA GLY A 99 9.05 -22.63 -9.29
C GLY A 99 8.81 -23.44 -8.01
N ASN A 100 9.85 -23.68 -7.21
CA ASN A 100 9.67 -24.19 -5.85
C ASN A 100 8.83 -23.16 -5.08
N ALA A 101 7.74 -23.61 -4.46
CA ALA A 101 6.98 -22.78 -3.54
C ALA A 101 7.96 -22.24 -2.50
N GLY A 102 8.16 -20.92 -2.48
CA GLY A 102 9.14 -20.27 -1.62
C GLY A 102 8.96 -20.68 -0.15
N SER A 103 9.98 -20.39 0.66
CA SER A 103 9.95 -20.69 2.10
C SER A 103 8.63 -20.23 2.74
N SER A 104 7.97 -21.11 3.50
CA SER A 104 6.74 -20.76 4.20
C SER A 104 7.05 -19.75 5.30
N VAL A 105 6.41 -18.59 5.24
CA VAL A 105 6.48 -17.57 6.30
C VAL A 105 5.24 -17.71 7.17
N SER A 106 5.43 -18.00 8.46
CA SER A 106 4.37 -17.96 9.45
C SER A 106 4.28 -16.57 10.08
N VAL A 107 3.12 -15.94 10.02
CA VAL A 107 2.85 -14.65 10.68
C VAL A 107 2.17 -14.95 12.00
N ILE A 108 2.74 -14.48 13.11
CA ILE A 108 2.20 -14.62 14.46
C ILE A 108 2.02 -13.22 15.04
N TYR A 109 0.78 -12.83 15.30
CA TYR A 109 0.46 -11.59 15.99
C TYR A 109 0.45 -11.85 17.51
N GLY A 110 1.11 -10.96 18.27
CA GLY A 110 1.13 -10.99 19.74
C GLY A 110 0.11 -10.01 20.33
N ASP A 111 -0.06 -10.05 21.65
CA ASP A 111 -0.95 -9.11 22.33
C ASP A 111 -0.47 -7.66 22.26
N ALA A 112 -1.38 -6.73 21.99
CA ALA A 112 -1.10 -5.30 22.05
C ALA A 112 -1.45 -4.71 23.44
N PRO A 113 -0.58 -3.86 24.03
CA PRO A 113 -0.94 -3.12 25.23
C PRO A 113 -2.14 -2.19 24.95
N GLY A 114 -2.89 -1.83 26.00
CA GLY A 114 -4.19 -1.16 25.86
C GLY A 114 -4.21 0.10 24.96
N ASN A 115 -3.13 0.87 24.94
CA ASN A 115 -2.99 2.06 24.10
C ASN A 115 -2.72 1.76 22.61
N LEU A 116 -2.43 0.51 22.26
CA LEU A 116 -2.16 0.04 20.90
C LEU A 116 -3.24 -0.91 20.36
N GLN A 117 -4.32 -1.14 21.12
CA GLN A 117 -5.40 -2.03 20.67
C GLN A 117 -6.05 -1.54 19.37
N GLY A 118 -6.21 -0.23 19.17
CA GLY A 118 -6.71 0.29 17.89
C GLY A 118 -5.81 -0.04 16.69
N MET A 119 -4.48 -0.09 16.88
CA MET A 119 -3.55 -0.50 15.83
C MET A 119 -3.60 -2.01 15.59
N ARG A 120 -3.76 -2.80 16.66
CA ARG A 120 -4.00 -4.24 16.58
C ARG A 120 -5.26 -4.52 15.77
N ASP A 121 -6.36 -3.84 16.08
CA ASP A 121 -7.65 -4.03 15.41
C ASP A 121 -7.56 -3.71 13.91
N ILE A 122 -6.71 -2.78 13.49
CA ILE A 122 -6.47 -2.48 12.07
C ILE A 122 -5.67 -3.59 11.39
N ILE A 123 -4.60 -4.08 12.04
CA ILE A 123 -3.70 -5.12 11.50
C ILE A 123 -4.38 -6.51 11.50
N GLU A 124 -5.13 -6.80 12.55
CA GLU A 124 -5.89 -8.05 12.74
C GLU A 124 -7.32 -7.96 12.18
N ALA A 125 -7.72 -6.81 11.60
CA ALA A 125 -9.05 -6.60 11.04
C ALA A 125 -9.38 -7.80 10.13
N PRO A 126 -10.43 -8.57 10.41
CA PRO A 126 -10.78 -9.71 9.59
C PRO A 126 -10.98 -9.27 8.14
N ASP A 127 -10.68 -10.15 7.21
CA ASP A 127 -11.27 -10.12 5.89
C ASP A 127 -12.78 -9.91 6.05
N SER A 128 -13.33 -8.82 5.50
CA SER A 128 -14.77 -8.63 5.47
C SER A 128 -15.36 -9.62 4.44
N SER A 129 -15.34 -10.89 4.81
CA SER A 129 -15.97 -12.02 4.14
C SER A 129 -17.26 -12.37 4.87
N THR A 130 -18.14 -11.36 4.98
CA THR A 130 -19.61 -11.51 4.90
C THR A 130 -20.13 -10.38 4.04
#